data_AF-A0A223D2A4-F1
#
_entry.id   AF-A0A223D2A4-F1
#
_cell.length_a   1.000
_cell.length_b   1.000
_cell.length_c   1.000
_cell.angle_alpha   90.00
_cell.angle_beta   90.00
_cell.angle_gamma   90.00
#
_symmetry.space_group_name_H-M   'P 1'
#
loop_
_entity.id
_entity.type
_entity.pdbx_description
1 polymer ?
#
loop_
_entity_poly.entity_id
_entity_poly.type
_entity_poly.pdbx_seq_one_letter_code
_entity_poly.pdbx_strand_id
1 'polypeptide(L)'
;MIKVAQLSFVQVEPAMEMVQLAEKMLKDYARMKKQIKILRGDLASIGDGVVGAAGDVNSSIRAQYKNSDKVGGEAVRRDKKRHRLALMERNCAQFEAAMAAVTDWQQDTMLEWLLDGETVTKIAYRLDLSRRQATSIKRNLVDKLAWAMQDHLQVQTKQEVAA
;
A
#
# COMPACT_ATOMS: atom_id res chain seq x y z
N MET A 1 -41.46 27.38 18.02
CA MET A 1 -40.06 27.21 18.44
C MET A 1 -39.68 25.75 18.24
N ILE A 2 -39.01 25.43 17.14
CA ILE A 2 -38.55 24.08 16.83
C ILE A 2 -37.26 23.89 17.64
N LYS A 3 -37.25 22.92 18.57
CA LYS A 3 -36.02 22.45 19.22
C LYS A 3 -35.09 21.98 18.12
N VAL A 4 -34.05 22.75 17.83
CA VAL A 4 -32.89 22.28 17.08
C VAL A 4 -32.29 21.19 17.95
N ALA A 5 -32.66 19.94 17.66
CA ALA A 5 -32.00 18.79 18.25
C ALA A 5 -30.52 18.98 17.99
N GLN A 6 -29.76 19.08 19.09
CA GLN A 6 -28.32 19.05 19.05
C GLN A 6 -27.95 17.79 18.28
N LEU A 7 -27.52 17.96 17.03
CA LEU A 7 -26.69 17.00 16.35
C LEU A 7 -25.40 16.99 17.18
N SER A 8 -25.38 16.21 18.25
CA SER A 8 -24.13 15.73 18.80
C SER A 8 -23.41 15.17 17.60
N PHE A 9 -22.29 15.81 17.26
CA PHE A 9 -21.32 15.29 16.32
C PHE A 9 -21.01 13.89 16.84
N VAL A 10 -21.67 12.86 16.30
CA VAL A 10 -21.38 11.49 16.68
C VAL A 10 -19.92 11.37 16.27
N GLN A 11 -19.03 11.31 17.26
CA GLN A 11 -17.66 10.90 17.05
C GLN A 11 -17.76 9.43 16.64
N VAL A 12 -18.19 9.18 15.41
CA VAL A 12 -18.23 7.86 14.81
C VAL A 12 -16.77 7.49 14.73
N GLU A 13 -16.22 6.71 15.65
CA GLU A 13 -14.85 6.23 15.46
C GLU A 13 -14.75 5.55 14.08
N PRO A 14 -13.64 5.73 13.35
CA PRO A 14 -13.47 5.05 12.07
C PRO A 14 -13.59 3.55 12.33
N ALA A 15 -14.18 2.83 11.38
CA ALA A 15 -14.37 1.40 11.56
C ALA A 15 -13.05 0.73 11.96
N MET A 16 -13.09 -0.16 12.96
CA MET A 16 -11.88 -0.81 13.50
C MET A 16 -11.01 -1.44 12.40
N GLU A 17 -11.64 -1.94 11.34
CA GLU A 17 -10.97 -2.47 10.15
C GLU A 17 -10.12 -1.42 9.41
N MET A 18 -10.59 -0.17 9.30
CA MET A 18 -9.86 0.92 8.66
C MET A 18 -8.65 1.35 9.48
N VAL A 19 -8.78 1.36 10.82
CA VAL A 19 -7.67 1.64 11.74
C VAL A 19 -6.59 0.56 11.58
N GLN A 20 -6.97 -0.71 11.59
CA GLN A 20 -6.03 -1.82 11.39
C GLN A 20 -5.38 -1.77 10.01
N LEU A 21 -6.14 -1.40 8.97
CA LEU A 21 -5.62 -1.24 7.62
C LEU A 21 -4.58 -0.10 7.57
N ALA A 22 -4.87 1.05 8.17
CA ALA A 22 -3.95 2.18 8.24
C ALA A 22 -2.65 1.80 8.98
N GLU A 23 -2.74 1.10 10.12
CA GLU A 23 -1.56 0.61 10.83
C GLU A 23 -0.72 -0.35 9.99
N LYS A 24 -1.38 -1.29 9.30
CA LYS A 24 -0.72 -2.24 8.43
C LYS A 24 -0.03 -1.53 7.26
N MET A 25 -0.72 -0.59 6.62
CA MET A 25 -0.17 0.20 5.52
C MET A 25 1.05 0.98 5.97
N LEU A 26 0.97 1.69 7.10
CA LEU A 26 2.08 2.45 7.67
C LEU A 26 3.32 1.57 7.91
N LYS A 27 3.13 0.34 8.41
CA LYS A 27 4.22 -0.62 8.64
C LYS A 27 4.80 -1.21 7.36
N ASP A 28 3.93 -1.58 6.42
CA ASP A 28 4.31 -2.33 5.23
C ASP A 28 4.71 -1.42 4.05
N TYR A 29 4.43 -0.11 4.12
CA TYR A 29 4.57 0.82 3.00
C TYR A 29 5.96 0.80 2.34
N ALA A 30 7.03 0.91 3.12
CA ALA A 30 8.40 0.86 2.61
C ALA A 30 8.69 -0.45 1.86
N ARG A 31 8.24 -1.58 2.43
CA ARG A 31 8.37 -2.89 1.80
C ARG A 31 7.52 -2.99 0.53
N MET A 32 6.32 -2.42 0.53
CA MET A 32 5.42 -2.38 -0.63
C MET A 32 6.04 -1.60 -1.79
N LYS A 33 6.59 -0.40 -1.55
CA LYS A 33 7.29 0.38 -2.59
C LYS A 33 8.46 -0.41 -3.20
N LYS A 34 9.27 -1.06 -2.38
CA LYS A 34 10.37 -1.92 -2.86
C LYS A 34 9.85 -3.08 -3.71
N GLN A 35 8.78 -3.73 -3.27
CA GLN A 35 8.19 -4.86 -3.99
C GLN A 35 7.55 -4.44 -5.32
N ILE A 36 6.90 -3.27 -5.38
CA ILE A 36 6.38 -2.68 -6.62
C ILE A 36 7.53 -2.47 -7.61
N LYS A 37 8.65 -1.89 -7.18
CA LYS A 37 9.84 -1.70 -8.03
C LYS A 37 10.36 -3.04 -8.59
N ILE A 38 10.43 -4.07 -7.74
CA ILE A 38 10.86 -5.42 -8.17
C ILE A 38 9.89 -5.99 -9.20
N LEU A 39 8.59 -5.97 -8.93
CA LEU A 39 7.57 -6.52 -9.84
C LEU A 39 7.51 -5.79 -11.17
N ARG A 40 7.71 -4.46 -11.19
CA ARG A 40 7.84 -3.68 -12.43
C ARG A 40 9.07 -4.12 -13.24
N GLY A 41 10.22 -4.31 -12.59
CA GLY A 41 11.43 -4.80 -13.23
C GLY A 41 11.28 -6.21 -13.81
N ASP A 42 10.68 -7.12 -13.06
CA ASP A 42 10.35 -8.48 -13.51
C ASP A 42 9.46 -8.47 -14.76
N LEU A 43 8.45 -7.59 -14.80
CA LEU A 43 7.53 -7.49 -15.94
C LEU A 43 8.15 -6.79 -17.15
N ALA A 44 9.08 -5.85 -16.94
CA ALA A 44 9.78 -5.12 -18.00
C ALA A 44 10.90 -5.94 -18.67
N SER A 45 11.75 -6.60 -17.87
CA SER A 45 12.89 -7.42 -18.36
C SER A 45 12.50 -8.55 -19.31
N ILE A 46 11.26 -9.03 -19.23
CA ILE A 46 10.74 -10.11 -20.07
C ILE A 46 10.28 -9.59 -21.45
N GLY A 47 10.03 -8.29 -21.60
CA GLY A 47 9.78 -7.65 -22.90
C GLY A 47 11.04 -7.57 -23.77
N ASP A 48 12.21 -7.35 -23.15
CA ASP A 48 13.51 -7.29 -23.84
C ASP A 48 14.12 -8.69 -24.10
N GLY A 49 13.73 -9.70 -23.31
CA GLY A 49 14.27 -11.06 -23.41
C GLY A 49 13.81 -11.90 -24.61
N VAL A 50 12.87 -11.41 -25.43
CA VAL A 50 12.37 -12.13 -26.62
C VAL A 50 13.19 -11.81 -27.89
N VAL A 51 14.06 -10.79 -27.87
CA VAL A 51 14.82 -10.37 -29.07
C VAL A 51 16.28 -10.89 -29.09
N GLY A 52 16.79 -11.42 -27.98
CA GLY A 52 18.24 -11.73 -27.85
C GLY A 52 18.71 -13.17 -28.09
N ALA A 53 17.82 -14.15 -28.33
CA ALA A 53 18.21 -15.58 -28.37
C ALA A 53 17.84 -16.31 -29.67
N ALA A 54 17.69 -15.59 -30.78
CA ALA A 54 17.67 -16.17 -32.13
C ALA A 54 19.09 -16.11 -32.74
N GLY A 55 20.04 -16.74 -32.06
CA GLY A 55 21.44 -16.84 -32.47
C GLY A 55 21.93 -18.26 -32.28
N ASP A 56 21.58 -19.10 -33.24
CA ASP A 56 22.17 -20.39 -33.64
C ASP A 56 23.23 -21.02 -32.71
N VAL A 57 22.84 -22.05 -31.93
CA VAL A 57 23.73 -23.19 -31.60
C VAL A 57 22.90 -24.48 -31.47
N ASN A 58 22.89 -25.27 -32.53
CA ASN A 58 22.62 -26.71 -32.46
C ASN A 58 23.59 -27.39 -31.48
N SER A 59 23.08 -28.07 -30.44
CA SER A 59 23.42 -29.47 -30.11
C SER A 59 23.11 -29.85 -28.66
N SER A 60 22.37 -30.96 -28.51
CA SER A 60 22.31 -31.82 -27.32
C SER A 60 21.58 -31.34 -26.05
N ILE A 61 20.25 -31.47 -26.01
CA ILE A 61 19.57 -31.99 -24.80
C ILE A 61 18.49 -32.99 -25.25
N ARG A 62 18.76 -34.27 -24.98
CA ARG A 62 17.83 -35.38 -25.22
C ARG A 62 16.54 -35.19 -24.40
N ALA A 63 15.43 -35.57 -25.02
CA ALA A 63 14.08 -35.55 -24.50
C ALA A 63 13.91 -36.26 -23.14
N GLN A 64 13.08 -35.67 -22.26
CA GLN A 64 12.24 -36.41 -21.31
C GLN A 64 10.95 -35.61 -21.03
N TYR A 65 9.82 -36.28 -21.19
CA TYR A 65 8.47 -35.73 -21.28
C TYR A 65 7.96 -35.08 -19.99
N LYS A 66 7.56 -33.81 -20.09
CA LYS A 66 6.25 -33.29 -19.63
C LYS A 66 6.05 -31.91 -20.25
N ASN A 67 5.55 -31.85 -21.48
CA ASN A 67 5.01 -30.61 -22.04
C ASN A 67 3.65 -30.32 -21.37
N SER A 68 3.68 -30.07 -20.05
CA SER A 68 2.66 -29.26 -19.42
C SER A 68 2.86 -27.87 -20.00
N ASP A 69 1.89 -27.37 -20.75
CA ASP A 69 1.90 -26.10 -21.48
C ASP A 69 2.72 -25.00 -20.76
N LYS A 70 4.01 -24.90 -21.13
CA LYS A 70 4.96 -23.99 -20.47
C LYS A 70 4.62 -22.53 -20.79
N VAL A 71 4.01 -22.29 -21.96
CA VAL A 71 3.58 -20.98 -22.42
C VAL A 71 2.32 -20.56 -21.66
N GLY A 72 1.32 -21.44 -21.54
CA GLY A 72 0.10 -21.19 -20.75
C GLY A 72 0.41 -20.98 -19.26
N GLY A 73 1.28 -21.80 -18.68
CA GLY A 73 1.71 -21.65 -17.27
C GLY A 73 2.43 -20.33 -17.00
N GLU A 74 3.24 -19.86 -17.96
CA GLU A 74 3.93 -18.57 -17.88
C GLU A 74 2.96 -17.39 -18.05
N ALA A 75 1.99 -17.47 -18.96
CA ALA A 75 0.93 -16.47 -19.12
C ALA A 75 0.13 -16.28 -17.81
N VAL A 76 -0.28 -17.38 -17.18
CA VAL A 76 -0.99 -17.35 -15.88
C VAL A 76 -0.11 -16.76 -14.77
N ARG A 77 1.20 -17.08 -14.74
CA ARG A 77 2.14 -16.49 -13.77
C ARG A 77 2.26 -14.98 -13.96
N ARG A 78 2.34 -14.50 -15.20
CA ARG A 78 2.41 -13.07 -15.52
C ARG A 78 1.15 -12.35 -15.12
N ASP A 79 -0.01 -12.92 -15.42
CA ASP A 79 -1.30 -12.32 -15.06
C ASP A 79 -1.43 -12.15 -13.54
N LYS A 80 -1.07 -13.18 -12.77
CA LYS A 80 -1.00 -13.10 -11.30
C LYS A 80 -0.04 -12.01 -10.81
N LYS A 81 1.14 -11.88 -11.42
CA LYS A 81 2.11 -10.80 -11.08
C LYS A 81 1.54 -9.42 -11.38
N ARG A 82 0.89 -9.24 -12.55
CA ARG A 82 0.24 -7.97 -12.95
C ARG A 82 -0.89 -7.60 -12.00
N HIS A 83 -1.77 -8.54 -11.68
CA HIS A 83 -2.85 -8.32 -10.73
C HIS A 83 -2.33 -7.93 -9.35
N ARG A 84 -1.31 -8.64 -8.86
CA ARG A 84 -0.65 -8.31 -7.59
C ARG A 84 -0.03 -6.92 -7.61
N LEU A 85 0.66 -6.57 -8.70
CA LEU A 85 1.26 -5.25 -8.88
C LEU A 85 0.19 -4.16 -8.81
N ALA A 86 -0.88 -4.29 -9.60
CA ALA A 86 -1.98 -3.34 -9.63
C ALA A 86 -2.64 -3.15 -8.26
N LEU A 87 -2.85 -4.23 -7.50
CA LEU A 87 -3.39 -4.15 -6.15
C LEU A 87 -2.46 -3.41 -5.19
N MET A 88 -1.15 -3.69 -5.25
CA MET A 88 -0.16 -3.01 -4.41
C MET A 88 -0.07 -1.52 -4.75
N GLU A 89 -0.08 -1.17 -6.04
CA GLU A 89 -0.07 0.21 -6.52
C GLU A 89 -1.32 0.98 -6.08
N ARG A 90 -2.50 0.36 -6.22
CA ARG A 90 -3.77 0.95 -5.74
C ARG A 90 -3.71 1.24 -4.24
N ASN A 91 -3.28 0.28 -3.44
CA ASN A 91 -3.18 0.44 -1.99
C ASN A 91 -2.18 1.54 -1.62
N CYS A 92 -1.00 1.56 -2.26
CA CYS A 92 -0.03 2.63 -2.06
C CYS A 92 -0.60 4.00 -2.42
N ALA A 93 -1.28 4.14 -3.57
CA ALA A 93 -1.86 5.40 -4.00
C ALA A 93 -2.96 5.90 -3.04
N GLN A 94 -3.83 5.00 -2.55
CA GLN A 94 -4.85 5.35 -1.55
C GLN A 94 -4.22 5.83 -0.24
N PHE A 95 -3.15 5.16 0.21
CA PHE A 95 -2.44 5.54 1.42
C PHE A 95 -1.68 6.87 1.26
N GLU A 96 -1.00 7.08 0.13
CA GLU A 96 -0.31 8.34 -0.20
C GLU A 96 -1.30 9.52 -0.26
N ALA A 97 -2.51 9.31 -0.80
CA ALA A 97 -3.56 10.33 -0.78
C ALA A 97 -4.00 10.65 0.66
N ALA A 98 -4.18 9.62 1.50
CA ALA A 98 -4.56 9.80 2.90
C ALA A 98 -3.48 10.52 3.73
N MET A 99 -2.20 10.30 3.42
CA MET A 99 -1.09 11.00 4.09
C MET A 99 -1.19 12.53 3.93
N ALA A 100 -1.73 13.03 2.81
CA ALA A 100 -1.90 14.46 2.59
C ALA A 100 -2.86 15.14 3.59
N ALA A 101 -3.70 14.37 4.29
CA ALA A 101 -4.56 14.88 5.36
C ALA A 101 -3.80 15.15 6.68
N VAL A 102 -2.57 14.68 6.82
CA VAL A 102 -1.75 14.86 8.02
C VAL A 102 -1.07 16.22 7.98
N THR A 103 -1.71 17.20 8.62
CA THR A 103 -1.25 18.60 8.66
C THR A 103 -0.53 19.00 9.95
N ASP A 104 -0.61 18.19 10.99
CA ASP A 104 0.03 18.50 12.28
C ASP A 104 1.51 18.13 12.23
N TRP A 105 2.39 19.06 12.60
CA TRP A 105 3.83 18.89 12.43
C TRP A 105 4.39 17.69 13.21
N GLN A 106 3.84 17.38 14.39
CA GLN A 106 4.30 16.24 15.20
C GLN A 106 3.88 14.93 14.56
N GLN A 107 2.64 14.86 14.07
CA GLN A 107 2.13 13.70 13.36
C GLN A 107 2.85 13.50 12.02
N ASP A 108 3.15 14.57 11.30
CA ASP A 108 3.86 14.54 10.03
C ASP A 108 5.31 14.03 10.23
N THR A 109 6.01 14.58 11.21
CA THR A 109 7.34 14.07 11.59
C THR A 109 7.26 12.61 12.03
N MET A 110 6.29 12.23 12.87
CA MET A 110 6.11 10.82 13.25
C MET A 110 5.86 9.93 12.03
N LEU A 111 5.05 10.38 11.08
CA LEU A 111 4.72 9.68 9.85
C LEU A 111 5.97 9.44 9.00
N GLU A 112 6.73 10.49 8.69
CA GLU A 112 7.97 10.37 7.89
C GLU A 112 8.91 9.28 8.43
N TRP A 113 9.19 9.34 9.73
CA TRP A 113 10.12 8.40 10.35
C TRP A 113 9.56 6.97 10.41
N LEU A 114 8.25 6.81 10.59
CA LEU A 114 7.61 5.50 10.51
C LEU A 114 7.67 4.92 9.08
N LEU A 115 7.56 5.76 8.06
CA LEU A 115 7.69 5.35 6.66
C LEU A 115 9.13 4.95 6.31
N ASP A 116 10.12 5.54 6.97
CA ASP A 116 11.52 5.12 6.92
C ASP A 116 11.78 3.80 7.68
N GLY A 117 10.77 3.27 8.38
CA GLY A 117 10.83 2.01 9.11
C GLY A 117 11.41 2.14 10.51
N GLU A 118 11.51 3.35 11.06
CA GLU A 118 11.95 3.55 12.43
C GLU A 118 10.87 3.14 13.44
N THR A 119 11.30 2.75 14.64
CA THR A 119 10.37 2.34 15.69
C THR A 119 9.88 3.55 16.48
N VAL A 120 8.64 3.51 16.96
CA VAL A 120 8.06 4.55 17.84
C VAL A 120 8.97 4.88 19.02
N THR A 121 9.65 3.87 19.60
CA THR A 121 10.59 4.09 20.71
C THR A 121 11.79 4.93 20.30
N LYS A 122 12.37 4.68 19.12
CA LYS A 122 13.47 5.48 18.61
C LYS A 122 13.03 6.89 18.24
N ILE A 123 11.84 7.02 17.64
CA ILE A 123 11.26 8.33 17.30
C ILE A 123 11.02 9.14 18.57
N ALA A 124 10.46 8.51 19.61
CA ALA A 124 10.26 9.15 20.91
C ALA A 124 11.57 9.68 21.50
N TYR A 125 12.64 8.88 21.44
CA TYR A 125 13.97 9.30 21.89
C TYR A 125 14.53 10.48 21.08
N ARG A 126 14.38 10.47 19.75
CA ARG A 126 14.85 11.54 18.86
C ARG A 126 14.09 12.86 19.04
N LEU A 127 12.80 12.78 19.38
CA LEU A 127 11.92 13.94 19.57
C LEU A 127 11.82 14.41 21.03
N ASP A 128 12.60 13.80 21.94
CA ASP A 128 12.53 14.04 23.39
C ASP A 128 11.11 13.90 23.97
N LEU A 129 10.40 12.87 23.52
CA LEU A 129 9.04 12.55 23.95
C LEU A 129 9.05 11.34 24.88
N SER A 130 8.14 11.36 25.86
CA SER A 130 7.83 10.14 26.60
C SER A 130 7.23 9.07 25.67
N ARG A 131 7.42 7.79 26.02
CA ARG A 131 6.79 6.66 25.29
C ARG A 131 5.27 6.83 25.17
N ARG A 132 4.61 7.35 26.23
CA ARG A 132 3.17 7.61 26.23
C ARG A 132 2.78 8.68 25.21
N GLN A 133 3.50 9.80 25.16
CA GLN A 133 3.25 10.88 24.19
C GLN A 133 3.44 10.37 22.76
N ALA A 134 4.56 9.70 22.46
CA ALA A 134 4.82 9.15 21.13
C ALA A 134 3.75 8.12 20.70
N THR A 135 3.28 7.28 21.63
CA THR A 135 2.21 6.31 21.36
C THR A 135 0.88 7.01 21.10
N SER A 136 0.58 8.08 21.84
CA SER A 136 -0.62 8.90 21.64
C SER A 136 -0.60 9.62 20.29
N ILE A 137 0.56 10.17 19.90
CA ILE A 137 0.75 10.83 18.60
C ILE A 137 0.56 9.81 17.48
N LYS A 138 1.19 8.63 17.58
CA LYS A 138 0.99 7.55 16.61
C LYS A 138 -0.50 7.16 16.52
N ARG A 139 -1.20 7.00 17.63
CA ARG A 139 -2.62 6.62 17.63
C ARG A 139 -3.46 7.67 16.90
N ASN A 140 -3.30 8.94 17.23
CA ASN A 140 -4.01 10.03 16.57
C ASN A 140 -3.69 10.10 15.07
N LEU A 141 -2.42 9.87 14.69
CA LEU A 141 -1.99 9.77 13.29
C LEU A 141 -2.72 8.63 12.57
N VAL A 142 -2.76 7.44 13.14
CA VAL A 142 -3.45 6.27 12.57
C VAL A 142 -4.94 6.54 12.41
N ASP A 143 -5.58 7.12 13.42
CA ASP A 143 -7.00 7.46 13.36
C ASP A 143 -7.27 8.45 12.22
N LYS A 144 -6.42 9.46 12.05
CA LYS A 144 -6.52 10.46 10.97
C LYS A 144 -6.34 9.84 9.59
N LEU A 145 -5.37 8.93 9.44
CA LEU A 145 -5.17 8.17 8.20
C LEU A 145 -6.37 7.28 7.89
N ALA A 146 -6.91 6.57 8.89
CA ALA A 146 -8.06 5.69 8.71
C ALA A 146 -9.29 6.45 8.20
N TRP A 147 -9.55 7.63 8.76
CA TRP A 147 -10.59 8.55 8.28
C TRP A 147 -10.39 8.97 6.84
N ALA A 148 -9.20 9.51 6.51
CA ALA A 148 -8.91 9.95 5.16
C ALA A 148 -9.02 8.81 4.14
N MET A 149 -8.55 7.61 4.49
CA MET A 149 -8.72 6.42 3.65
C MET A 149 -10.20 6.04 3.44
N GLN A 150 -11.01 6.11 4.49
CA GLN A 150 -12.45 5.83 4.41
C GLN A 150 -13.16 6.83 3.50
N ASP A 151 -12.83 8.11 3.62
CA ASP A 151 -13.39 9.17 2.77
C ASP A 151 -13.05 8.95 1.29
N HIS A 152 -11.80 8.61 0.99
CA HIS A 152 -11.39 8.28 -0.38
C HIS A 152 -12.13 7.07 -0.97
N LEU A 153 -12.40 6.04 -0.17
CA LEU A 153 -13.18 4.88 -0.60
C LEU A 153 -14.64 5.25 -0.91
N GLN A 154 -15.25 6.12 -0.11
CA GLN A 154 -16.62 6.58 -0.36
C GLN A 154 -16.73 7.45 -1.61
N VAL A 155 -15.70 8.22 -1.94
CA VAL A 155 -15.66 9.00 -3.19
C VAL A 155 -15.55 8.09 -4.40
N GLN A 156 -14.69 7.06 -4.36
CA GLN A 156 -14.53 6.10 -5.46
C GLN A 156 -15.83 5.36 -5.75
N THR A 157 -16.53 4.85 -4.71
CA THR A 157 -17.79 4.13 -4.90
C THR A 157 -18.89 5.00 -5.48
N LYS A 158 -18.99 6.26 -5.06
CA LYS A 158 -19.96 7.22 -5.63
C LYS A 158 -19.69 7.53 -7.10
N GLN A 159 -18.42 7.62 -7.49
CA GLN A 159 -18.03 7.86 -8.89
C GLN A 159 -18.31 6.64 -9.77
N GLU A 160 -18.09 5.43 -9.27
CA GLU A 160 -18.38 4.18 -10.00
C GLU A 160 -19.89 3.93 -10.17
N VAL A 161 -20.73 4.31 -9.20
CA VAL A 161 -22.20 4.18 -9.30
C VAL A 161 -22.82 5.23 -10.22
N ALA A 162 -22.14 6.35 -10.44
CA ALA A 162 -22.60 7.45 -11.29
C ALA A 162 -22.18 7.30 -12.77
N ALA A 163 -21.32 6.32 -13.10
CA ALA A 163 -20.80 6.05 -14.44
C ALA A 163 -21.50 4.83 -15.07
#